data_AF-A0A821GF86-F1
#
_entry.id   AF-A0A821GF86-F1
#
_cell.length_a   1.000
_cell.length_b   1.000
_cell.length_c   1.000
_cell.angle_alpha   90.00
_cell.angle_beta   90.00
_cell.angle_gamma   90.00
#
_symmetry.space_group_name_H-M   'P 1'
#
loop_
_entity.id
_entity.type
_entity.pdbx_description
1 polymer ?
#
loop_
_entity_poly.entity_id
_entity_poly.type
_entity_poly.pdbx_seq_one_letter_code
_entity_poly.pdbx_strand_id
1 'polypeptide(L)'
;LWLPEFLSIWETVCNNPDWEQNMINIFSFVAWCNIGYIDWEPWMPKIFTRILKSFSLPVANVHVSSRVQNYSISITATWIVAMMGNGSSCLQYLTDLFTAIKSFYHPSNTGEFQQDLVSFLSKLSQAFVDRLHLERKADSVWHFNPPEHYRLTENDITNFVNCVKECVFISIFNKAHLEEAAKACQFLSMLRPELIVPPLVDLLFSSVNSMTEPHRFTSLVTCLADMARQIVRQTPDFSQGQTYVLPLLMAVLPGIDSNDFKKTAVTFQFLNAILMLVTCVDCSSAIHTRNDLTEVQKSFLFNSNKFISNTIIF
;
A
#
# COMPACT_ATOMS: atom_id res chain seq x y z
N LEU A 1 29.84 -14.13 -12.05
CA LEU A 1 31.31 -14.18 -11.88
C LEU A 1 31.74 -13.31 -10.70
N TRP A 2 31.47 -12.00 -10.70
CA TRP A 2 31.91 -11.07 -9.65
C TRP A 2 31.01 -11.00 -8.40
N LEU A 3 29.76 -11.45 -8.49
CA LEU A 3 28.77 -11.30 -7.40
C LEU A 3 29.23 -11.92 -6.06
N PRO A 4 29.76 -13.17 -6.01
CA PRO A 4 30.23 -13.75 -4.74
C PRO A 4 31.37 -12.98 -4.10
N GLU A 5 32.32 -12.46 -4.89
CA GLU A 5 33.44 -11.67 -4.40
C GLU A 5 32.95 -10.33 -3.82
N PHE A 6 32.03 -9.65 -4.51
CA PHE A 6 31.44 -8.40 -4.03
C PHE A 6 30.61 -8.61 -2.76
N LEU A 7 29.83 -9.70 -2.68
CA LEU A 7 29.09 -10.04 -1.49
C LEU A 7 30.02 -10.36 -0.32
N SER A 8 31.16 -11.03 -0.55
CA SER A 8 32.18 -11.28 0.49
C SER A 8 32.86 -9.99 0.96
N ILE A 9 33.19 -9.05 0.05
CA ILE A 9 33.71 -7.72 0.42
C ILE A 9 32.66 -6.96 1.24
N TRP A 10 31.41 -6.96 0.79
CA TRP A 10 30.32 -6.33 1.51
C TRP A 10 30.10 -6.98 2.87
N GLU A 11 30.27 -8.30 2.98
CA GLU A 11 30.14 -9.05 4.22
C GLU A 11 31.24 -8.69 5.23
N THR A 12 32.48 -8.61 4.78
CA THR A 12 33.66 -8.36 5.64
C THR A 12 33.71 -6.91 6.13
N VAL A 13 33.21 -5.96 5.35
CA VAL A 13 33.24 -4.54 5.70
C VAL A 13 32.00 -4.14 6.50
N CYS A 14 32.21 -3.72 7.75
CA CYS A 14 31.15 -3.32 8.68
C CYS A 14 31.15 -1.81 9.02
N ASN A 15 32.04 -1.02 8.41
CA ASN A 15 32.32 0.37 8.82
C ASN A 15 31.59 1.45 8.01
N ASN A 16 30.49 1.11 7.31
CA ASN A 16 29.68 2.03 6.50
C ASN A 16 30.53 2.95 5.58
N PRO A 17 31.30 2.37 4.64
CA PRO A 17 32.05 3.16 3.68
C PRO A 17 31.13 3.80 2.64
N ASP A 18 31.50 4.97 2.11
CA ASP A 18 30.68 5.70 1.14
C ASP A 18 30.35 4.88 -0.13
N TRP A 19 31.19 3.91 -0.47
CA TRP A 19 30.94 3.02 -1.61
C TRP A 19 29.85 1.96 -1.36
N GLU A 20 29.45 1.72 -0.10
CA GLU A 20 28.46 0.69 0.26
C GLU A 20 27.13 0.94 -0.43
N GLN A 21 26.70 2.21 -0.52
CA GLN A 21 25.48 2.57 -1.22
C GLN A 21 25.53 2.17 -2.70
N ASN A 22 26.67 2.37 -3.35
CA ASN A 22 26.85 1.98 -4.75
C ASN A 22 26.78 0.46 -4.92
N MET A 23 27.30 -0.32 -3.96
CA MET A 23 27.15 -1.78 -3.99
C MET A 23 25.70 -2.21 -3.84
N ILE A 24 24.92 -1.59 -2.95
CA ILE A 24 23.50 -1.90 -2.79
C ILE A 24 22.71 -1.56 -4.04
N ASN A 25 23.03 -0.44 -4.70
CA ASN A 25 22.44 -0.10 -6.00
C ASN A 25 22.69 -1.21 -7.02
N ILE A 26 23.93 -1.71 -7.10
CA ILE A 26 24.31 -2.81 -7.99
C ILE A 26 23.57 -4.10 -7.62
N PHE A 27 23.52 -4.46 -6.33
CA PHE A 27 22.83 -5.68 -5.87
C PHE A 27 21.34 -5.64 -6.13
N SER A 28 20.69 -4.51 -5.86
CA SER A 28 19.27 -4.29 -6.15
C SER A 28 18.96 -4.44 -7.64
N PHE A 29 19.78 -3.80 -8.49
CA PHE A 29 19.62 -3.91 -9.94
C PHE A 29 19.85 -5.33 -10.45
N VAL A 30 20.90 -6.00 -9.96
CA VAL A 30 21.19 -7.39 -10.33
C VAL A 30 20.08 -8.32 -9.86
N ALA A 31 19.55 -8.15 -8.65
CA ALA A 31 18.42 -8.92 -8.18
C ALA A 31 17.19 -8.72 -9.08
N TRP A 32 16.88 -7.46 -9.43
CA TRP A 32 15.72 -7.13 -10.26
C TRP A 32 15.82 -7.68 -11.69
N CYS A 33 16.99 -7.60 -12.31
CA CYS A 33 17.20 -8.11 -13.67
C CYS A 33 17.38 -9.62 -13.74
N ASN A 34 17.56 -10.31 -12.61
CA ASN A 34 17.85 -11.75 -12.55
C ASN A 34 16.97 -12.47 -11.52
N ILE A 35 15.71 -12.04 -11.38
CA ILE A 35 14.73 -12.65 -10.48
C ILE A 35 14.61 -14.15 -10.81
N GLY A 36 14.85 -14.99 -9.80
CA GLY A 36 14.80 -16.46 -9.92
C GLY A 36 16.08 -17.14 -10.41
N TYR A 37 17.13 -16.39 -10.74
CA TYR A 37 18.42 -16.97 -11.16
C TYR A 37 19.51 -16.91 -10.08
N ILE A 38 19.33 -16.04 -9.08
CA ILE A 38 20.29 -15.86 -7.98
C ILE A 38 19.62 -16.32 -6.70
N ASP A 39 20.23 -17.29 -6.02
CA ASP A 39 19.83 -17.69 -4.68
C ASP A 39 20.33 -16.67 -3.67
N TRP A 40 19.44 -15.90 -3.05
CA TRP A 40 19.79 -14.91 -2.04
C TRP A 40 19.72 -15.43 -0.59
N GLU A 41 19.24 -16.66 -0.39
CA GLU A 41 19.00 -17.24 0.95
C GLU A 41 20.20 -17.14 1.90
N PRO A 42 21.44 -17.45 1.48
CA PRO A 42 22.59 -17.39 2.39
C PRO A 42 22.86 -15.99 2.96
N TRP A 43 22.46 -14.94 2.22
CA TRP A 43 22.73 -13.55 2.59
C TRP A 43 21.53 -12.85 3.24
N MET A 44 20.33 -13.46 3.20
CA MET A 44 19.08 -12.91 3.77
C MET A 44 19.22 -12.35 5.19
N PRO A 45 19.76 -13.10 6.18
CA PRO A 45 19.86 -12.59 7.55
C PRO A 45 20.65 -11.28 7.63
N LYS A 46 21.73 -11.17 6.86
CA LYS A 46 22.63 -10.02 6.88
C LYS A 46 22.05 -8.83 6.13
N ILE A 47 21.38 -9.09 5.01
CA ILE A 47 20.64 -8.08 4.24
C ILE A 47 19.60 -7.40 5.14
N PHE A 48 18.71 -8.18 5.74
CA PHE A 48 17.66 -7.61 6.61
C PHE A 48 18.21 -6.94 7.87
N THR A 49 19.30 -7.47 8.46
CA THR A 49 19.97 -6.82 9.58
C THR A 49 20.55 -5.44 9.20
N ARG A 50 21.16 -5.31 8.02
CA ARG A 50 21.69 -4.03 7.55
C ARG A 50 20.59 -3.06 7.15
N ILE A 51 19.52 -3.54 6.53
CA ILE A 51 18.34 -2.74 6.24
C ILE A 51 17.73 -2.19 7.53
N LEU A 52 17.56 -3.01 8.57
CA LEU A 52 17.07 -2.55 9.87
C LEU A 52 17.99 -1.46 10.47
N LYS A 53 19.31 -1.61 10.38
CA LYS A 53 20.28 -0.60 10.85
C LYS A 53 20.21 0.69 10.03
N SER A 54 19.89 0.61 8.74
CA SER A 54 19.79 1.78 7.86
C SER A 54 18.69 2.77 8.29
N PHE A 55 17.60 2.28 8.88
CA PHE A 55 16.55 3.14 9.44
C PHE A 55 16.97 3.94 10.68
N SER A 56 18.16 3.68 11.24
CA SER A 56 18.75 4.46 12.34
C SER A 56 17.81 4.67 13.53
N LEU A 57 17.05 3.63 13.88
CA LEU A 57 16.01 3.68 14.91
C LEU A 57 16.64 3.83 16.31
N PRO A 58 16.08 4.69 17.18
CA PRO A 58 16.57 4.85 18.53
C PRO A 58 16.26 3.59 19.36
N VAL A 59 17.30 2.99 19.95
CA VAL A 59 17.14 1.87 20.90
C VAL A 59 17.45 2.39 22.30
N ALA A 60 16.49 2.26 23.22
CA ALA A 60 16.64 2.58 24.64
C ALA A 60 17.06 4.04 24.96
N ASN A 61 16.48 5.03 24.29
CA ASN A 61 16.69 6.48 24.51
C ASN A 61 18.14 6.99 24.34
N VAL A 62 19.06 6.16 23.83
CA VAL A 62 20.41 6.59 23.49
C VAL A 62 20.47 6.83 21.98
N HIS A 63 20.59 8.10 21.59
CA HIS A 63 21.02 8.46 20.24
C HIS A 63 22.49 8.09 20.09
N VAL A 64 22.77 6.82 19.82
CA VAL A 64 24.10 6.42 19.35
C VAL A 64 24.22 7.01 17.96
N SER A 65 25.06 8.03 17.81
CA SER A 65 25.45 8.60 16.52
C SER A 65 26.30 7.59 15.74
N SER A 66 25.72 6.44 15.41
CA SER A 66 26.29 5.57 14.39
C SER A 66 26.15 6.34 13.08
N ARG A 67 27.25 6.53 12.34
CA ARG A 67 27.24 7.11 11.00
C ARG A 67 26.07 6.51 10.22
N VAL A 68 25.07 7.35 9.95
CA VAL A 68 23.77 6.96 9.40
C VAL A 68 24.01 6.13 8.13
N GLN A 69 23.54 4.89 8.13
CA GLN A 69 23.51 4.09 6.91
C GLN A 69 22.43 4.68 6.01
N ASN A 70 22.82 5.55 5.09
CA ASN A 70 21.90 6.21 4.16
C ASN A 70 21.59 5.29 2.98
N TYR A 71 20.90 4.18 3.26
CA TYR A 71 20.41 3.32 2.20
C TYR A 71 19.25 4.01 1.49
N SER A 72 19.34 4.11 0.17
CA SER A 72 18.20 4.61 -0.61
C SER A 72 17.00 3.67 -0.42
N ILE A 73 15.94 4.21 0.18
CA ILE A 73 14.70 3.48 0.50
C ILE A 73 14.10 2.81 -0.73
N SER A 74 14.11 3.49 -1.87
CA SER A 74 13.55 2.96 -3.12
C SER A 74 14.36 1.76 -3.60
N ILE A 75 15.68 1.83 -3.51
CA ILE A 75 16.59 0.78 -3.98
C ILE A 75 16.51 -0.44 -3.05
N THR A 76 16.42 -0.22 -1.75
CA THR A 76 16.20 -1.26 -0.75
C THR A 76 14.86 -1.96 -0.97
N ALA A 77 13.78 -1.20 -1.22
CA ALA A 77 12.47 -1.75 -1.51
C ALA A 77 12.48 -2.64 -2.77
N THR A 78 13.07 -2.16 -3.87
CA THR A 78 13.23 -2.95 -5.10
C THR A 78 14.04 -4.22 -4.86
N TRP A 79 15.10 -4.14 -4.05
CA TRP A 79 15.94 -5.29 -3.74
C TRP A 79 15.16 -6.36 -2.98
N ILE A 80 14.47 -5.97 -1.90
CA ILE A 80 13.61 -6.88 -1.11
C ILE A 80 12.59 -7.55 -2.02
N VAL A 81 11.86 -6.77 -2.82
CA VAL A 81 10.82 -7.31 -3.71
C VAL A 81 11.43 -8.25 -4.75
N ALA A 82 12.61 -7.97 -5.32
CA ALA A 82 13.25 -8.84 -6.29
C ALA A 82 13.60 -10.23 -5.73
N MET A 83 13.89 -10.33 -4.42
CA MET A 83 14.29 -11.57 -3.76
C MET A 83 13.11 -12.48 -3.36
N MET A 84 11.86 -11.98 -3.41
CA MET A 84 10.67 -12.77 -3.08
C MET A 84 10.34 -13.83 -4.14
N GLY A 85 9.61 -14.88 -3.77
CA GLY A 85 9.08 -15.88 -4.70
C GLY A 85 9.66 -17.28 -4.50
N ASN A 86 9.02 -18.28 -5.11
CA ASN A 86 9.40 -19.71 -5.06
C ASN A 86 9.71 -20.27 -3.66
N GLY A 87 8.91 -19.89 -2.65
CA GLY A 87 9.11 -20.37 -1.29
C GLY A 87 10.34 -19.80 -0.57
N SER A 88 10.91 -18.68 -1.05
CA SER A 88 12.00 -18.00 -0.35
C SER A 88 11.58 -17.52 1.03
N SER A 89 12.53 -17.53 1.98
CA SER A 89 12.35 -17.03 3.34
C SER A 89 12.25 -15.50 3.40
N CYS A 90 12.44 -14.80 2.28
CA CYS A 90 12.44 -13.35 2.18
C CYS A 90 11.19 -12.71 2.79
N LEU A 91 10.01 -13.30 2.57
CA LEU A 91 8.76 -12.77 3.13
C LEU A 91 8.68 -12.98 4.66
N GLN A 92 9.25 -14.05 5.18
CA GLN A 92 9.36 -14.26 6.63
C GLN A 92 10.29 -13.21 7.24
N TYR A 93 11.47 -12.98 6.67
CA TYR A 93 12.37 -11.92 7.12
C TYR A 93 11.75 -10.53 7.05
N LEU A 94 10.94 -10.26 6.02
CA LEU A 94 10.18 -9.02 5.91
C LEU A 94 9.12 -8.90 7.02
N THR A 95 8.45 -9.99 7.36
CA THR A 95 7.48 -10.04 8.46
C THR A 95 8.14 -9.77 9.80
N ASP A 96 9.31 -10.37 10.04
CA ASP A 96 10.09 -10.14 11.26
C ASP A 96 10.58 -8.69 11.32
N LEU A 97 11.03 -8.12 10.19
CA LEU A 97 11.41 -6.72 10.08
C LEU A 97 10.24 -5.81 10.46
N PHE A 98 9.06 -5.99 9.85
CA PHE A 98 7.88 -5.18 10.16
C PHE A 98 7.44 -5.33 11.61
N THR A 99 7.54 -6.54 12.17
CA THR A 99 7.25 -6.79 13.58
C THR A 99 8.19 -5.98 14.50
N ALA A 100 9.49 -5.94 14.17
CA ALA A 100 10.49 -5.19 14.95
C ALA A 100 10.28 -3.67 14.87
N ILE A 101 9.86 -3.14 13.72
CA ILE A 101 9.71 -1.69 13.50
C ILE A 101 8.27 -1.18 13.73
N LYS A 102 7.30 -2.06 14.00
CA LYS A 102 5.86 -1.74 14.09
C LYS A 102 5.56 -0.59 15.06
N SER A 103 6.20 -0.58 16.23
CA SER A 103 5.97 0.45 17.26
C SER A 103 6.35 1.85 16.77
N PHE A 104 7.36 1.97 15.91
CA PHE A 104 7.83 3.25 15.37
C PHE A 104 6.87 3.89 14.37
N TYR A 105 5.87 3.15 13.86
CA TYR A 105 4.83 3.72 13.00
C TYR A 105 3.72 4.45 13.76
N HIS A 106 3.60 4.25 15.08
CA HIS A 106 2.52 4.82 15.88
C HIS A 106 2.56 6.36 15.87
N PRO A 107 1.42 7.07 15.73
CA PRO A 107 1.39 8.54 15.70
C PRO A 107 1.99 9.25 16.91
N SER A 108 2.09 8.58 18.05
CA SER A 108 2.75 9.12 19.25
C SER A 108 4.29 9.03 19.21
N ASN A 109 4.85 8.21 18.33
CA ASN A 109 6.30 8.03 18.18
C ASN A 109 6.81 8.89 17.03
N THR A 110 6.91 10.19 17.28
CA THR A 110 7.41 11.15 16.29
C THR A 110 8.93 11.22 16.30
N GLY A 111 9.56 11.11 15.15
CA GLY A 111 11.01 11.26 14.99
C GLY A 111 11.41 11.35 13.52
N GLU A 112 12.68 11.69 13.27
CA GLU A 112 13.22 11.84 11.89
C GLU A 112 13.10 10.53 11.08
N PHE A 113 13.17 9.37 11.75
CA PHE A 113 13.01 8.05 11.13
C PHE A 113 11.62 7.82 10.52
N GLN A 114 10.59 8.56 10.94
CA GLN A 114 9.20 8.30 10.54
C GLN A 114 8.99 8.58 9.05
N GLN A 115 9.66 9.60 8.50
CA GLN A 115 9.65 9.88 7.07
C GLN A 115 10.20 8.69 6.27
N ASP A 116 11.32 8.13 6.71
CA ASP A 116 11.97 7.02 6.02
C ASP A 116 11.15 5.72 6.12
N LEU A 117 10.56 5.46 7.27
CA LEU A 117 9.68 4.30 7.48
C LEU A 117 8.41 4.38 6.60
N VAL A 118 7.71 5.52 6.58
CA VAL A 118 6.48 5.65 5.76
C VAL A 118 6.84 5.68 4.27
N SER A 119 7.95 6.30 3.89
CA SER A 119 8.50 6.23 2.53
C SER A 119 8.79 4.78 2.14
N PHE A 120 9.37 3.99 3.04
CA PHE A 120 9.63 2.57 2.82
C PHE A 120 8.35 1.76 2.59
N LEU A 121 7.28 1.98 3.36
CA LEU A 121 5.96 1.37 3.10
C LEU A 121 5.48 1.64 1.67
N SER A 122 5.54 2.90 1.25
CA SER A 122 5.06 3.31 -0.07
C SER A 122 5.91 2.71 -1.20
N LYS A 123 7.24 2.75 -1.07
CA LYS A 123 8.18 2.27 -2.09
C LYS A 123 8.21 0.76 -2.18
N LEU A 124 8.09 0.05 -1.05
CA LEU A 124 7.99 -1.40 -1.02
C LEU A 124 6.69 -1.87 -1.70
N SER A 125 5.56 -1.23 -1.37
CA SER A 125 4.27 -1.55 -1.98
C SER A 125 4.27 -1.24 -3.49
N GLN A 126 4.86 -0.10 -3.89
CA GLN A 126 5.03 0.26 -5.29
C GLN A 126 5.88 -0.77 -6.05
N ALA A 127 7.06 -1.11 -5.54
CA ALA A 127 7.95 -2.08 -6.19
C ALA A 127 7.28 -3.45 -6.36
N PHE A 128 6.46 -3.88 -5.38
CA PHE A 128 5.71 -5.12 -5.46
C PHE A 128 4.64 -5.08 -6.57
N VAL A 129 3.90 -3.97 -6.69
CA VAL A 129 2.95 -3.75 -7.78
C VAL A 129 3.65 -3.73 -9.14
N ASP A 130 4.81 -3.07 -9.23
CA ASP A 130 5.61 -2.99 -10.47
C ASP A 130 6.10 -4.37 -10.89
N ARG A 131 6.60 -5.19 -9.94
CA ARG A 131 7.00 -6.58 -10.20
C ARG A 131 5.81 -7.41 -10.69
N LEU A 132 4.66 -7.30 -10.03
CA LEU A 132 3.46 -8.03 -10.41
C LEU A 132 2.96 -7.63 -11.80
N HIS A 133 3.07 -6.34 -12.14
CA HIS A 133 2.76 -5.84 -13.47
C HIS A 133 3.69 -6.44 -14.53
N LEU A 134 4.99 -6.49 -14.27
CA LEU A 134 5.96 -7.14 -15.16
C LEU A 134 5.61 -8.62 -15.36
N GLU A 135 5.36 -9.37 -14.29
CA GLU A 135 5.09 -10.81 -14.39
C GLU A 135 3.77 -11.16 -15.10
N ARG A 136 2.74 -10.30 -15.00
CA ARG A 136 1.39 -10.58 -15.54
C ARG A 136 1.07 -9.92 -16.88
N LYS A 137 1.72 -8.80 -17.23
CA LYS A 137 1.36 -7.97 -18.40
C LYS A 137 2.49 -7.75 -19.40
N ALA A 138 3.74 -8.10 -19.09
CA ALA A 138 4.84 -7.86 -20.01
C ALA A 138 4.86 -8.90 -21.14
N ASP A 139 4.09 -8.64 -22.20
CA ASP A 139 4.24 -9.28 -23.52
C ASP A 139 5.53 -8.82 -24.24
N SER A 140 6.38 -8.06 -23.57
CA SER A 140 7.54 -7.44 -24.18
C SER A 140 8.67 -8.43 -24.37
N VAL A 141 8.98 -8.70 -25.63
CA VAL A 141 10.13 -9.50 -26.10
C VAL A 141 11.49 -8.97 -25.61
N TRP A 142 11.57 -7.67 -25.28
CA TRP A 142 12.82 -7.00 -24.90
C TRP A 142 13.06 -6.87 -23.39
N HIS A 143 12.04 -7.15 -22.57
CA HIS A 143 12.17 -7.02 -21.11
C HIS A 143 12.40 -8.40 -20.51
N PHE A 144 13.22 -8.44 -19.45
CA PHE A 144 13.43 -9.66 -18.70
C PHE A 144 12.13 -10.07 -18.00
N ASN A 145 11.66 -11.27 -18.29
CA ASN A 145 10.51 -11.87 -17.62
C ASN A 145 11.00 -12.94 -16.63
N PRO A 146 10.60 -12.88 -15.34
CA PRO A 146 10.94 -13.91 -14.38
C PRO A 146 10.51 -15.30 -14.85
N PRO A 147 11.32 -16.35 -14.57
CA PRO A 147 10.94 -17.73 -14.86
C PRO A 147 9.59 -18.07 -14.24
N GLU A 148 8.76 -18.87 -14.92
CA GLU A 148 7.39 -19.16 -14.46
C GLU A 148 7.33 -19.73 -13.03
N HIS A 149 8.29 -20.58 -12.69
CA HIS A 149 8.39 -21.19 -11.35
C HIS A 149 8.79 -20.19 -10.24
N TYR A 150 9.26 -18.99 -10.59
CA TYR A 150 9.66 -17.95 -9.65
C TYR A 150 8.70 -16.75 -9.61
N ARG A 151 7.63 -16.78 -10.42
CA ARG A 151 6.59 -15.74 -10.38
C ARG A 151 5.86 -15.77 -9.04
N LEU A 152 5.38 -14.60 -8.62
CA LEU A 152 4.61 -14.44 -7.40
C LEU A 152 3.27 -15.17 -7.53
N THR A 153 2.99 -16.05 -6.57
CA THR A 153 1.72 -16.75 -6.50
C THR A 153 0.65 -15.86 -5.85
N GLU A 154 -0.63 -16.20 -6.01
CA GLU A 154 -1.70 -15.50 -5.29
C GLU A 154 -1.53 -15.55 -3.76
N ASN A 155 -0.95 -16.63 -3.24
CA ASN A 155 -0.66 -16.75 -1.81
C ASN A 155 0.44 -15.77 -1.38
N ASP A 156 1.50 -15.61 -2.17
CA ASP A 156 2.58 -14.67 -1.88
C ASP A 156 2.06 -13.22 -1.83
N ILE A 157 1.17 -12.87 -2.77
CA ILE A 157 0.53 -11.54 -2.80
C ILE A 157 -0.30 -11.32 -1.53
N THR A 158 -1.13 -12.30 -1.15
CA THR A 158 -1.95 -12.22 0.06
C THR A 158 -1.09 -12.08 1.32
N ASN A 159 -0.02 -12.88 1.42
CA ASN A 159 0.89 -12.84 2.57
C ASN A 159 1.67 -11.52 2.64
N PHE A 160 2.09 -10.97 1.50
CA PHE A 160 2.71 -9.65 1.43
C PHE A 160 1.75 -8.56 1.93
N VAL A 161 0.50 -8.54 1.46
CA VAL A 161 -0.49 -7.56 1.93
C VAL A 161 -0.71 -7.71 3.44
N ASN A 162 -0.86 -8.93 3.94
CA ASN A 162 -1.05 -9.18 5.38
C ASN A 162 0.15 -8.73 6.22
N CYS A 163 1.38 -8.89 5.72
CA CYS A 163 2.60 -8.44 6.39
C CYS A 163 2.65 -6.91 6.54
N VAL A 164 2.22 -6.17 5.51
CA VAL A 164 2.41 -4.71 5.44
C VAL A 164 1.21 -3.92 5.98
N LYS A 165 -0.01 -4.45 5.84
CA LYS A 165 -1.27 -3.71 6.07
C LYS A 165 -1.38 -3.06 7.45
N GLU A 166 -0.91 -3.71 8.50
CA GLU A 166 -1.05 -3.17 9.86
C GLU A 166 -0.23 -1.90 10.05
N CYS A 167 1.01 -1.89 9.55
CA CYS A 167 1.87 -0.71 9.60
C CYS A 167 1.28 0.44 8.77
N VAL A 168 0.67 0.13 7.62
CA VAL A 168 -0.05 1.14 6.81
C VAL A 168 -1.25 1.71 7.57
N PHE A 169 -2.09 0.87 8.17
CA PHE A 169 -3.27 1.33 8.92
C PHE A 169 -2.93 2.15 10.16
N ILE A 170 -1.79 1.91 10.79
CA ILE A 170 -1.28 2.79 11.84
C ILE A 170 -0.80 4.12 11.21
N SER A 171 -0.09 4.04 10.08
CA SER A 171 0.56 5.17 9.44
C SER A 171 -0.39 6.19 8.81
N ILE A 172 -1.57 5.79 8.36
CA ILE A 172 -2.56 6.73 7.79
C ILE A 172 -3.02 7.78 8.81
N PHE A 173 -2.84 7.55 10.11
CA PHE A 173 -3.16 8.53 11.15
C PHE A 173 -1.97 9.44 11.51
N ASN A 174 -0.82 9.29 10.82
CA ASN A 174 0.34 10.16 10.99
C ASN A 174 0.14 11.48 10.25
N LYS A 175 0.02 12.58 11.01
CA LYS A 175 -0.30 13.91 10.49
C LYS A 175 0.70 14.43 9.44
N ALA A 176 1.99 14.11 9.59
CA ALA A 176 3.05 14.62 8.73
C ALA A 176 3.26 13.82 7.45
N HIS A 177 2.77 12.57 7.38
CA HIS A 177 3.11 11.60 6.32
C HIS A 177 1.85 10.88 5.79
N LEU A 178 0.70 11.55 5.85
CA LEU A 178 -0.58 11.00 5.40
C LEU A 178 -0.53 10.66 3.90
N GLU A 179 0.07 11.51 3.07
CA GLU A 179 0.09 11.30 1.61
C GLU A 179 0.87 10.04 1.22
N GLU A 180 2.03 9.81 1.82
CA GLU A 180 2.85 8.61 1.58
C GLU A 180 2.17 7.34 2.12
N ALA A 181 1.54 7.44 3.30
CA ALA A 181 0.78 6.33 3.86
C ALA A 181 -0.46 5.99 3.01
N ALA A 182 -1.16 7.00 2.50
CA ALA A 182 -2.30 6.85 1.59
C ALA A 182 -1.87 6.19 0.27
N LYS A 183 -0.73 6.58 -0.30
CA LYS A 183 -0.13 5.91 -1.47
C LYS A 183 0.19 4.44 -1.20
N ALA A 184 0.80 4.11 -0.05
CA ALA A 184 1.04 2.73 0.33
C ALA A 184 -0.28 1.94 0.41
N CYS A 185 -1.30 2.53 1.03
CA CYS A 185 -2.64 1.95 1.11
C CYS A 185 -3.26 1.71 -0.27
N GLN A 186 -3.14 2.68 -1.17
CA GLN A 186 -3.58 2.57 -2.57
C GLN A 186 -2.90 1.39 -3.27
N PHE A 187 -1.57 1.25 -3.18
CA PHE A 187 -0.86 0.13 -3.77
C PHE A 187 -1.31 -1.23 -3.20
N LEU A 188 -1.48 -1.35 -1.88
CA LEU A 188 -2.00 -2.58 -1.28
C LEU A 188 -3.42 -2.91 -1.76
N SER A 189 -4.28 -1.90 -1.93
CA SER A 189 -5.63 -2.11 -2.47
C SER A 189 -5.64 -2.52 -3.96
N MET A 190 -4.60 -2.18 -4.73
CA MET A 190 -4.43 -2.69 -6.10
C MET A 190 -4.12 -4.20 -6.12
N LEU A 191 -3.53 -4.71 -5.05
CA LEU A 191 -3.16 -6.13 -4.90
C LEU A 191 -4.32 -6.98 -4.35
N ARG A 192 -4.90 -6.54 -3.22
CA ARG A 192 -5.97 -7.24 -2.48
C ARG A 192 -6.97 -6.24 -1.90
N PRO A 193 -7.90 -5.70 -2.72
CA PRO A 193 -8.87 -4.72 -2.26
C PRO A 193 -9.75 -5.23 -1.11
N GLU A 194 -10.09 -6.52 -1.11
CA GLU A 194 -10.91 -7.19 -0.09
C GLU A 194 -10.30 -7.19 1.31
N LEU A 195 -8.97 -7.05 1.43
CA LEU A 195 -8.26 -6.97 2.72
C LEU A 195 -8.07 -5.52 3.21
N ILE A 196 -8.16 -4.55 2.31
CA ILE A 196 -7.79 -3.15 2.57
C ILE A 196 -9.02 -2.24 2.66
N VAL A 197 -9.94 -2.35 1.71
CA VAL A 197 -11.08 -1.44 1.58
C VAL A 197 -12.09 -1.63 2.73
N PRO A 198 -12.59 -2.85 3.05
CA PRO A 198 -13.61 -3.00 4.08
C PRO A 198 -13.19 -2.48 5.47
N PRO A 199 -11.99 -2.78 6.00
CA PRO A 199 -11.56 -2.23 7.28
C PRO A 199 -11.55 -0.70 7.34
N LEU A 200 -11.16 -0.03 6.24
CA LEU A 200 -11.14 1.43 6.18
C LEU A 200 -12.53 2.04 6.08
N VAL A 201 -13.43 1.36 5.38
CA VAL A 201 -14.85 1.73 5.31
C VAL A 201 -15.50 1.62 6.69
N ASP A 202 -15.26 0.54 7.42
CA ASP A 202 -15.77 0.35 8.80
C ASP A 202 -15.23 1.41 9.76
N LEU A 203 -13.94 1.73 9.64
CA LEU A 203 -13.30 2.82 10.39
C LEU A 203 -13.90 4.19 10.07
N LEU A 204 -14.22 4.45 8.80
CA LEU A 204 -14.86 5.70 8.40
C LEU A 204 -16.26 5.82 8.99
N PHE A 205 -17.10 4.79 8.86
CA PHE A 205 -18.45 4.82 9.44
C PHE A 205 -18.42 5.00 10.97
N SER A 206 -17.43 4.39 11.64
CA SER A 206 -17.20 4.61 13.06
C SER A 206 -16.76 6.05 13.37
N SER A 207 -15.93 6.64 12.50
CA SER A 207 -15.43 8.02 12.66
C SER A 207 -16.49 9.08 12.35
N VAL A 208 -17.42 8.85 11.42
CA VAL A 208 -18.48 9.81 11.07
C VAL A 208 -19.42 10.05 12.26
N ASN A 209 -19.68 9.01 13.05
CA ASN A 209 -20.49 9.11 14.26
C ASN A 209 -19.73 9.72 15.45
N SER A 210 -18.39 9.84 15.35
CA SER A 210 -17.54 10.37 16.40
C SER A 210 -17.25 11.85 16.18
N MET A 211 -17.82 12.72 17.00
CA MET A 211 -17.61 14.17 16.92
C MET A 211 -16.22 14.62 17.41
N THR A 212 -15.41 13.72 17.97
CA THR A 212 -14.23 14.10 18.78
C THR A 212 -12.91 14.12 18.01
N GLU A 213 -12.82 13.51 16.82
CA GLU A 213 -11.54 13.33 16.10
C GLU A 213 -11.62 13.67 14.59
N PRO A 214 -11.77 14.95 14.21
CA PRO A 214 -11.95 15.37 12.81
C PRO A 214 -10.79 14.96 11.88
N HIS A 215 -9.57 14.86 12.42
CA HIS A 215 -8.39 14.44 11.65
C HIS A 215 -8.47 12.98 11.15
N ARG A 216 -9.19 12.10 11.85
CA ARG A 216 -9.38 10.71 11.43
C ARG A 216 -10.30 10.63 10.24
N PHE A 217 -11.39 11.42 10.26
CA PHE A 217 -12.29 11.55 9.12
C PHE A 217 -11.52 12.00 7.88
N THR A 218 -10.75 13.10 7.96
CA THR A 218 -9.99 13.58 6.80
C THR A 218 -8.98 12.56 6.28
N SER A 219 -8.27 11.88 7.18
CA SER A 219 -7.26 10.88 6.78
C SER A 219 -7.88 9.69 6.05
N LEU A 220 -9.01 9.18 6.56
CA LEU A 220 -9.73 8.04 5.98
C LEU A 220 -10.36 8.40 4.63
N VAL A 221 -10.99 9.57 4.53
CA VAL A 221 -11.60 10.03 3.26
C VAL A 221 -10.53 10.26 2.20
N THR A 222 -9.37 10.82 2.54
CA THR A 222 -8.23 10.94 1.61
C THR A 222 -7.79 9.56 1.09
N CYS A 223 -7.59 8.58 1.98
CA CYS A 223 -7.20 7.22 1.57
C CYS A 223 -8.26 6.57 0.66
N LEU A 224 -9.55 6.69 1.01
CA LEU A 224 -10.65 6.14 0.22
C LEU A 224 -10.81 6.83 -1.14
N ALA A 225 -10.47 8.12 -1.24
CA ALA A 225 -10.45 8.84 -2.52
C ALA A 225 -9.40 8.26 -3.47
N ASP A 226 -8.20 7.97 -2.96
CA ASP A 226 -7.13 7.36 -3.76
C ASP A 226 -7.48 5.92 -4.20
N MET A 227 -8.37 5.25 -3.46
CA MET A 227 -8.85 3.89 -3.76
C MET A 227 -10.19 3.85 -4.49
N ALA A 228 -10.68 4.98 -5.02
CA ALA A 228 -11.99 5.07 -5.67
C ALA A 228 -12.17 4.02 -6.79
N ARG A 229 -11.11 3.75 -7.56
CA ARG A 229 -11.15 2.74 -8.65
C ARG A 229 -11.37 1.33 -8.12
N GLN A 230 -10.77 0.99 -6.99
CA GLN A 230 -10.85 -0.31 -6.34
C GLN A 230 -12.23 -0.52 -5.71
N ILE A 231 -12.83 0.55 -5.19
CA ILE A 231 -14.20 0.55 -4.66
C ILE A 231 -15.22 0.31 -5.78
N VAL A 232 -15.07 1.02 -6.91
CA VAL A 232 -16.06 0.99 -8.01
C VAL A 232 -15.91 -0.23 -8.92
N ARG A 233 -14.70 -0.73 -9.12
CA ARG A 233 -14.45 -1.87 -10.01
C ARG A 233 -14.91 -3.18 -9.36
N GLN A 234 -15.77 -3.92 -10.05
CA GLN A 234 -16.05 -5.31 -9.67
C GLN A 234 -14.91 -6.22 -10.09
N THR A 235 -14.36 -6.96 -9.14
CA THR A 235 -13.51 -8.12 -9.38
C THR A 235 -14.16 -9.38 -8.78
N PRO A 236 -13.84 -10.58 -9.28
CA PRO A 236 -14.37 -11.83 -8.70
C PRO A 236 -14.06 -11.93 -7.19
N ASP A 237 -12.87 -11.51 -6.79
CA ASP A 237 -12.39 -11.56 -5.41
C ASP A 237 -13.00 -10.47 -4.51
N PHE A 238 -13.47 -9.37 -5.11
CA PHE A 238 -14.08 -8.25 -4.39
C PHE A 238 -15.34 -7.74 -5.10
N SER A 239 -16.39 -8.56 -5.04
CA SER A 239 -17.70 -8.25 -5.65
C SER A 239 -18.51 -7.20 -4.86
N GLN A 240 -18.25 -7.05 -3.57
CA GLN A 240 -19.02 -6.18 -2.67
C GLN A 240 -18.64 -4.69 -2.77
N GLY A 241 -17.52 -4.35 -3.41
CA GLY A 241 -17.00 -2.97 -3.45
C GLY A 241 -18.04 -1.91 -3.85
N GLN A 242 -18.82 -2.19 -4.90
CA GLN A 242 -19.85 -1.26 -5.39
C GLN A 242 -20.97 -0.99 -4.39
N THR A 243 -21.23 -1.92 -3.46
CA THR A 243 -22.26 -1.73 -2.43
C THR A 243 -21.89 -0.62 -1.45
N TYR A 244 -20.60 -0.31 -1.31
CA TYR A 244 -20.12 0.77 -0.44
C TYR A 244 -20.27 2.15 -1.07
N VAL A 245 -20.36 2.27 -2.40
CA VAL A 245 -20.34 3.56 -3.11
C VAL A 245 -21.40 4.52 -2.57
N LEU A 246 -22.67 4.11 -2.57
CA LEU A 246 -23.74 5.00 -2.12
C LEU A 246 -23.68 5.29 -0.61
N PRO A 247 -23.52 4.30 0.29
CA PRO A 247 -23.32 4.55 1.71
C PRO A 247 -22.16 5.52 2.00
N LEU A 248 -21.03 5.38 1.32
CA LEU A 248 -19.88 6.27 1.47
C LEU A 248 -20.20 7.68 1.00
N LEU A 249 -20.81 7.85 -0.19
CA LEU A 249 -21.22 9.15 -0.69
C LEU A 249 -22.13 9.88 0.30
N MET A 250 -23.06 9.16 0.94
CA MET A 250 -23.95 9.73 1.96
C MET A 250 -23.22 10.07 3.25
N ALA A 251 -22.31 9.21 3.70
CA ALA A 251 -21.59 9.38 4.96
C ALA A 251 -20.62 10.55 4.94
N VAL A 252 -20.09 10.92 3.77
CA VAL A 252 -19.16 12.05 3.65
C VAL A 252 -19.85 13.41 3.49
N LEU A 253 -21.15 13.48 3.19
CA LEU A 253 -21.86 14.77 2.98
C LEU A 253 -21.75 15.73 4.18
N PRO A 254 -21.84 15.29 5.45
CA PRO A 254 -21.61 16.17 6.60
C PRO A 254 -20.15 16.67 6.72
N GLY A 255 -19.26 16.21 5.83
CA GLY A 255 -17.91 16.71 5.64
C GLY A 255 -17.84 18.06 4.93
N ILE A 256 -18.90 18.45 4.21
CA ILE A 256 -19.03 19.78 3.59
C ILE A 256 -19.44 20.76 4.70
N ASP A 257 -18.43 21.40 5.29
CA ASP A 257 -18.56 22.32 6.41
C ASP A 257 -17.93 23.67 6.05
N SER A 258 -18.73 24.74 6.09
CA SER A 258 -18.25 26.10 5.82
C SER A 258 -17.16 26.56 6.79
N ASN A 259 -17.04 25.93 7.95
CA ASN A 259 -16.09 26.29 8.99
C ASN A 259 -14.78 25.49 8.91
N ASP A 260 -14.76 24.35 8.22
CA ASP A 260 -13.57 23.51 8.06
C ASP A 260 -13.24 23.32 6.57
N PHE A 261 -12.40 24.21 6.07
CA PHE A 261 -11.93 24.17 4.68
C PHE A 261 -11.23 22.84 4.33
N LYS A 262 -10.46 22.26 5.26
CA LYS A 262 -9.71 21.03 5.00
C LYS A 262 -10.65 19.84 4.85
N LYS A 263 -11.62 19.73 5.76
CA LYS A 263 -12.65 18.68 5.71
C LYS A 263 -13.49 18.78 4.44
N THR A 264 -13.88 20.00 4.07
CA THR A 264 -14.63 20.27 2.83
C THR A 264 -13.82 19.92 1.59
N ALA A 265 -12.55 20.32 1.51
CA ALA A 265 -11.69 20.03 0.36
C ALA A 265 -11.50 18.52 0.12
N VAL A 266 -11.20 17.76 1.19
CA VAL A 266 -11.03 16.30 1.12
C VAL A 266 -12.34 15.61 0.75
N THR A 267 -13.47 16.10 1.27
CA THR A 267 -14.81 15.60 0.91
C THR A 267 -15.08 15.78 -0.59
N PHE A 268 -14.82 16.97 -1.13
CA PHE A 268 -14.97 17.21 -2.57
C PHE A 268 -14.02 16.37 -3.43
N GLN A 269 -12.78 16.16 -2.99
CA GLN A 269 -11.84 15.27 -3.68
C GLN A 269 -12.40 13.84 -3.78
N PHE A 270 -12.92 13.31 -2.68
CA PHE A 270 -13.54 11.98 -2.66
C PHE A 270 -14.77 11.89 -3.56
N LEU A 271 -15.69 12.86 -3.44
CA LEU A 271 -16.89 12.91 -4.28
C LEU A 271 -16.53 12.95 -5.76
N ASN A 272 -15.60 13.82 -6.15
CA ASN A 272 -15.12 13.91 -7.53
C ASN A 272 -14.51 12.58 -8.00
N ALA A 273 -13.66 11.93 -7.19
CA ALA A 273 -13.03 10.66 -7.53
C ALA A 273 -14.05 9.55 -7.82
N ILE A 274 -15.13 9.46 -7.02
CA ILE A 274 -16.19 8.46 -7.20
C ILE A 274 -17.11 8.83 -8.37
N LEU A 275 -17.57 10.08 -8.45
CA LEU A 275 -18.52 10.53 -9.47
C LEU A 275 -17.92 10.48 -10.89
N MET A 276 -16.60 10.64 -11.03
CA MET A 276 -15.92 10.45 -12.32
C MET A 276 -15.84 8.98 -12.76
N LEU A 277 -16.10 8.03 -11.87
CA LEU A 277 -16.03 6.58 -12.14
C LEU A 277 -17.42 5.92 -12.22
N VAL A 278 -18.47 6.59 -11.74
CA VAL A 278 -19.84 6.06 -11.67
C VAL A 278 -20.76 6.87 -12.55
N THR A 279 -21.58 6.19 -13.36
CA THR A 279 -22.64 6.85 -14.13
C THR A 279 -23.87 7.07 -13.26
N CYS A 280 -24.15 8.32 -12.89
CA CYS A 280 -25.30 8.70 -12.06
C CYS A 280 -26.59 8.78 -12.88
N VAL A 281 -27.20 7.62 -13.16
CA VAL A 281 -28.49 7.50 -13.84
C VAL A 281 -29.42 6.64 -12.98
N ASP A 282 -30.70 7.02 -12.87
CA ASP A 282 -31.68 6.14 -12.25
C ASP A 282 -31.99 4.96 -13.18
N CYS A 283 -31.55 3.79 -12.73
CA CYS A 283 -31.77 2.51 -13.37
C CYS A 283 -32.67 1.59 -12.52
N SER A 284 -33.43 2.14 -11.57
CA SER A 284 -34.24 1.35 -10.64
C SER A 284 -35.33 0.52 -11.35
N SER A 285 -35.85 1.03 -12.46
CA SER A 285 -36.80 0.31 -13.34
C SER A 285 -36.21 -0.92 -14.04
N ALA A 286 -34.87 -1.02 -14.14
CA ALA A 286 -34.20 -2.12 -14.81
C ALA A 286 -34.37 -3.47 -14.08
N ILE A 287 -34.67 -3.43 -12.77
CA ILE A 287 -34.87 -4.63 -11.95
C ILE A 287 -36.09 -5.43 -12.41
N HIS A 288 -37.11 -4.74 -12.93
CA HIS A 288 -38.35 -5.37 -13.41
C HIS A 288 -38.23 -5.88 -14.85
N THR A 289 -37.23 -5.44 -15.60
CA THR A 289 -37.05 -5.77 -17.03
C THR A 289 -35.93 -6.75 -17.30
N ARG A 290 -34.93 -6.87 -16.42
CA ARG A 290 -33.74 -7.72 -16.60
C ARG A 290 -33.69 -8.88 -15.60
N ASN A 291 -33.63 -10.10 -16.11
CA ASN A 291 -33.54 -11.34 -15.31
C ASN A 291 -32.10 -11.85 -15.12
N ASP A 292 -31.11 -11.22 -15.76
CA ASP A 292 -29.70 -11.61 -15.77
C ASP A 292 -28.84 -10.95 -14.67
N LEU A 293 -29.48 -10.24 -13.74
CA LEU A 293 -28.80 -9.44 -12.71
C LEU A 293 -28.42 -10.29 -11.49
N THR A 294 -27.19 -10.11 -11.00
CA THR A 294 -26.76 -10.67 -9.70
C THR A 294 -27.43 -9.95 -8.53
N GLU A 295 -27.46 -10.58 -7.34
CA GLU A 295 -28.08 -9.95 -6.16
C GLU A 295 -27.42 -8.61 -5.78
N VAL A 296 -26.09 -8.52 -5.93
CA VAL A 296 -25.33 -7.28 -5.72
C VAL A 296 -25.74 -6.18 -6.71
N GLN A 297 -25.96 -6.54 -7.98
CA GLN A 297 -26.43 -5.58 -8.98
C GLN A 297 -27.86 -5.12 -8.70
N LYS A 298 -28.74 -6.02 -8.26
CA LYS A 298 -30.12 -5.68 -7.88
C LYS A 298 -30.15 -4.70 -6.69
N SER A 299 -29.32 -4.92 -5.66
CA SER A 299 -29.26 -4.03 -4.50
C SER A 299 -28.70 -2.65 -4.87
N PHE A 300 -27.71 -2.59 -5.77
CA PHE A 300 -27.17 -1.34 -6.29
C PHE A 300 -28.22 -0.58 -7.13
N LEU A 301 -28.86 -1.26 -8.09
CA LEU A 301 -29.90 -0.67 -8.96
C LEU A 301 -31.12 -0.20 -8.16
N PHE A 302 -31.52 -0.90 -7.11
CA PHE A 302 -32.64 -0.47 -6.28
C PHE A 302 -32.34 0.89 -5.63
N ASN A 303 -31.09 1.08 -5.22
CA ASN A 303 -30.63 2.30 -4.61
C ASN A 303 -30.26 3.40 -5.62
N SER A 304 -30.31 3.15 -6.94
CA SER A 304 -29.91 4.15 -7.94
C SER A 304 -30.77 5.41 -7.93
N ASN A 305 -32.04 5.26 -7.54
CA ASN A 305 -32.99 6.38 -7.48
C ASN A 305 -32.53 7.46 -6.48
N LYS A 306 -31.77 7.07 -5.45
CA LYS A 306 -31.18 8.00 -4.48
C LYS A 306 -30.12 8.90 -5.11
N PHE A 307 -29.45 8.51 -6.20
CA PHE A 307 -28.48 9.39 -6.86
C PHE A 307 -29.15 10.67 -7.36
N ILE A 308 -30.32 10.58 -8.00
CA ILE A 308 -31.04 11.75 -8.52
C ILE A 308 -31.54 12.64 -7.38
N SER A 309 -32.13 12.05 -6.33
CA SER A 309 -32.57 12.81 -5.16
C SER A 309 -31.41 13.52 -4.45
N ASN A 310 -30.21 12.94 -4.47
CA ASN A 310 -29.03 13.49 -3.80
C ASN A 310 -28.26 14.50 -4.66
N THR A 311 -28.30 14.41 -5.99
CA THR A 311 -27.79 15.49 -6.86
C THR A 311 -28.53 16.81 -6.60
N ILE A 312 -29.77 16.76 -6.10
CA ILE A 312 -30.56 17.93 -5.72
C ILE A 312 -30.17 18.48 -4.32
N ILE A 313 -29.53 17.68 -3.48
CA ILE A 313 -29.03 18.09 -2.15
C ILE A 313 -27.67 18.81 -2.26
N PHE A 314 -26.90 18.53 -3.33
CA PHE A 314 -25.70 19.27 -3.72
C PHE A 314 -26.04 20.60 -4.38
#